data_AF-A0A8U0P5P1-F1
#
_entry.id   AF-A0A8U0P5P1-F1
#
_cell.length_a   1.000
_cell.length_b   1.000
_cell.length_c   1.000
_cell.angle_alpha   90.00
_cell.angle_beta   90.00
_cell.angle_gamma   90.00
#
_symmetry.space_group_name_H-M   'P 1'
#
loop_
_entity.id
_entity.type
_entity.pdbx_description
1 polymer ?
#
loop_
_entity_poly.entity_id
_entity_poly.type
_entity_poly.pdbx_seq_one_letter_code
_entity_poly.pdbx_strand_id
1 'polypeptide(L)'
;MFLYRNSNYTESYPAGEVLLPIGSTLRVGVSVEESGMERFVVVLRDCYANQSPNPDNLPRTYMIQDRCPTNRTQVTVEESGSSLRARFSAALQVDYRYFFLHCSLSLCDQRSSSCTPVCSGRKSRSVSDTVLLKPIAIGPISWAQSLE
;
A
#
# COMPACT_ATOMS: atom_id res chain seq x y z
N MET A 1 -3.27 3.32 8.26
CA MET A 1 -2.24 3.43 7.20
C MET A 1 -1.46 4.70 7.45
N PHE A 2 -0.14 4.64 7.28
CA PHE A 2 0.79 5.73 7.54
C PHE A 2 1.81 5.84 6.41
N LEU A 3 2.26 7.07 6.16
CA LEU A 3 3.42 7.35 5.32
C LEU A 3 4.64 7.54 6.20
N TYR A 4 5.79 7.02 5.75
CA TYR A 4 7.03 7.05 6.53
C TYR A 4 8.12 7.84 5.83
N ARG A 5 8.91 8.56 6.63
CA ARG A 5 10.08 9.33 6.19
C ARG A 5 11.27 8.41 5.91
N ASN A 6 11.42 7.36 6.70
CA ASN A 6 12.59 6.48 6.70
C ASN A 6 12.29 5.05 6.21
N SER A 7 13.32 4.35 5.75
CA SER A 7 13.23 2.97 5.24
C SER A 7 12.94 1.92 6.32
N ASN A 8 13.08 2.28 7.59
CA ASN A 8 12.82 1.38 8.71
C ASN A 8 11.37 1.44 9.19
N TYR A 9 10.52 2.29 8.58
CA TYR A 9 9.10 2.41 8.93
C TYR A 9 8.87 2.75 10.42
N THR A 10 9.67 3.66 10.97
CA THR A 10 9.57 4.08 12.37
C THR A 10 9.16 5.54 12.52
N GLU A 11 9.46 6.40 11.56
CA GLU A 11 9.16 7.82 11.60
C GLU A 11 8.06 8.16 10.58
N SER A 12 6.82 8.35 11.06
CA SER A 12 5.69 8.66 10.21
C SER A 12 5.57 10.16 9.92
N TYR A 13 5.05 10.50 8.74
CA TYR A 13 4.53 11.84 8.50
C TYR A 13 3.34 12.15 9.43
N PRO A 14 3.16 13.41 9.84
CA PRO A 14 1.98 13.81 10.59
C PRO A 14 0.71 13.66 9.74
N ALA A 15 -0.45 13.65 10.39
CA ALA A 15 -1.73 13.68 9.70
C ALA A 15 -1.91 15.02 8.95
N GLY A 16 -2.55 14.97 7.78
CA GLY A 16 -2.81 16.13 6.94
C GLY A 16 -2.07 16.06 5.60
N GLU A 17 -1.73 17.23 5.05
CA GLU A 17 -0.98 17.34 3.80
C GLU A 17 0.46 16.84 3.98
N VAL A 18 0.90 15.99 3.05
CA VAL A 18 2.24 15.42 3.05
C VAL A 18 3.03 15.90 1.84
N LEU A 19 4.13 16.60 2.09
CA LEU A 19 5.08 17.03 1.07
C LEU A 19 6.22 16.02 0.98
N LEU A 20 6.35 15.37 -0.18
CA LEU A 20 7.45 14.46 -0.49
C LEU A 20 8.49 15.16 -1.35
N PRO A 21 9.79 15.08 -1.02
CA PRO A 21 10.84 15.59 -1.91
C PRO A 21 10.77 14.90 -3.28
N ILE A 22 10.94 15.66 -4.36
CA ILE A 22 11.05 15.10 -5.71
C ILE A 22 12.20 14.08 -5.74
N GLY A 23 11.97 12.94 -6.40
CA GLY A 23 12.94 11.83 -6.46
C GLY A 23 13.00 10.96 -5.21
N SER A 24 12.27 11.30 -4.14
CA SER A 24 12.18 10.45 -2.95
C SER A 24 11.30 9.21 -3.17
N THR A 25 11.51 8.19 -2.35
CA THR A 25 10.70 6.97 -2.35
C THR A 25 9.50 7.15 -1.41
N LEU A 26 8.29 6.93 -1.94
CA LEU A 26 7.08 6.81 -1.14
C LEU A 26 7.17 5.55 -0.28
N ARG A 27 7.02 5.67 1.04
CA ARG A 27 7.05 4.52 1.97
C ARG A 27 5.75 4.43 2.73
N VAL A 28 5.08 3.29 2.63
CA VAL A 28 3.72 3.11 3.13
C VAL A 28 3.70 1.92 4.07
N GLY A 29 3.11 2.11 5.24
CA GLY A 29 2.85 1.03 6.18
C GLY A 29 1.38 0.99 6.61
N VAL A 30 0.89 -0.21 6.82
CA VAL A 30 -0.44 -0.49 7.31
C VAL A 30 -0.30 -1.44 8.49
N SER A 31 -1.01 -1.15 9.58
CA SER A 31 -1.15 -2.03 10.73
C SER A 31 -2.64 -2.21 11.01
N VAL A 32 -3.01 -3.41 11.43
CA VAL A 32 -4.34 -3.72 11.96
C VAL A 32 -4.15 -4.12 13.42
N GLU A 33 -4.83 -3.43 14.32
CA GLU A 33 -4.79 -3.69 15.77
C GLU A 33 -6.12 -4.31 16.17
N GLU A 34 -6.16 -5.64 16.30
CA GLU A 34 -7.36 -6.31 16.81
C GLU A 34 -6.97 -7.53 17.65
N SER A 35 -7.59 -7.64 18.83
CA SER A 35 -7.50 -8.81 19.70
C SER A 35 -8.21 -10.01 19.07
N GLY A 36 -7.57 -11.18 19.06
CA GLY A 36 -8.16 -12.43 18.54
C GLY A 36 -7.79 -12.79 17.09
N MET A 37 -6.91 -12.02 16.45
CA MET A 37 -6.44 -12.25 15.08
C MET A 37 -5.09 -12.99 14.97
N GLU A 38 -4.70 -13.79 15.96
CA GLU A 38 -3.41 -14.51 15.93
C GLU A 38 -3.25 -15.47 14.73
N ARG A 39 -4.35 -15.95 14.16
CA ARG A 39 -4.34 -16.80 12.94
C ARG A 39 -4.32 -15.99 11.64
N PHE A 40 -4.64 -14.70 11.70
CA PHE A 40 -4.83 -13.87 10.53
C PHE A 40 -3.62 -12.98 10.27
N VAL A 41 -3.36 -12.72 9.00
CA VAL A 41 -2.37 -11.76 8.55
C VAL A 41 -2.93 -10.84 7.49
N VAL A 42 -2.35 -9.66 7.41
CA VAL A 42 -2.78 -8.60 6.49
C VAL A 42 -2.04 -8.77 5.17
N VAL A 43 -2.80 -8.81 4.09
CA VAL A 43 -2.29 -8.85 2.71
C VAL A 43 -2.70 -7.58 1.99
N LEU A 44 -1.73 -6.88 1.40
CA LEU A 44 -2.00 -5.76 0.48
C LEU A 44 -2.65 -6.33 -0.79
N ARG A 45 -3.86 -5.88 -1.12
CA ARG A 45 -4.60 -6.31 -2.32
C ARG A 45 -4.29 -5.38 -3.48
N ASP A 46 -4.77 -4.16 -3.38
CA ASP A 46 -4.63 -3.13 -4.41
C ASP A 46 -4.23 -1.83 -3.74
N CYS A 47 -3.16 -1.19 -4.21
CA CYS A 47 -2.76 0.14 -3.79
C CYS A 47 -2.58 1.04 -5.01
N TYR A 48 -3.26 2.18 -5.02
CA TYR A 48 -3.29 3.09 -6.16
C TYR A 48 -3.42 4.54 -5.74
N ALA A 49 -2.94 5.43 -6.60
CA ALA A 49 -3.11 6.87 -6.45
C ALA A 49 -4.24 7.37 -7.36
N ASN A 50 -5.02 8.33 -6.88
CA ASN A 50 -5.92 9.16 -7.69
C ASN A 50 -5.98 10.59 -7.11
N GLN A 51 -6.72 11.50 -7.73
CA GLN A 51 -6.79 12.91 -7.32
C GLN A 51 -7.97 13.22 -6.36
N SER A 52 -8.54 12.22 -5.69
CA SER A 52 -9.73 12.40 -4.85
C SER A 52 -9.70 11.54 -3.58
N PRO A 53 -10.26 11.98 -2.45
CA PRO A 53 -10.46 11.11 -1.29
C PRO A 53 -11.46 9.98 -1.56
N ASN A 54 -12.22 10.03 -2.67
CA ASN A 54 -13.06 8.92 -3.09
C ASN A 54 -12.22 7.81 -3.75
N PRO A 55 -12.19 6.57 -3.21
CA PRO A 55 -11.48 5.44 -3.83
C PRO A 55 -12.00 5.14 -5.24
N ASP A 56 -13.26 5.49 -5.53
CA ASP A 56 -13.85 5.16 -6.81
C ASP A 56 -13.43 6.09 -7.96
N ASN A 57 -12.82 7.23 -7.65
CA ASN A 57 -12.40 8.23 -8.62
C ASN A 57 -11.39 7.67 -9.64
N LEU A 58 -11.60 8.04 -10.91
CA LEU A 58 -10.71 7.74 -12.03
C LEU A 58 -9.97 9.02 -12.48
N PRO A 59 -8.77 8.91 -13.09
CA PRO A 59 -7.98 7.69 -13.30
C PRO A 59 -7.31 7.18 -12.01
N ARG A 60 -6.91 5.90 -12.02
CA ARG A 60 -6.18 5.25 -10.91
C ARG A 60 -4.82 4.76 -11.40
N THR A 61 -3.76 5.19 -10.71
CA THR A 61 -2.38 4.75 -10.98
C THR A 61 -1.98 3.69 -9.95
N TYR A 62 -1.96 2.43 -10.37
CA TYR A 62 -1.70 1.30 -9.47
C TYR A 62 -0.21 1.08 -9.21
N MET A 63 0.14 0.94 -7.93
CA MET A 63 1.46 0.51 -7.45
C MET A 63 1.46 -0.97 -7.09
N ILE A 64 0.36 -1.43 -6.49
CA ILE A 64 0.08 -2.83 -6.21
C ILE A 64 -1.28 -3.16 -6.82
N GLN A 65 -1.38 -4.26 -7.55
CA GLN A 65 -2.62 -4.77 -8.10
C GLN A 65 -2.67 -6.29 -7.95
N ASP A 66 -3.81 -6.83 -7.53
CA ASP A 66 -4.02 -8.26 -7.31
C ASP A 66 -2.94 -8.91 -6.41
N ARG A 67 -2.51 -8.15 -5.39
CA ARG A 67 -1.47 -8.45 -4.37
C ARG A 67 -0.02 -8.36 -4.85
N CYS A 68 0.21 -7.96 -6.08
CA CYS A 68 1.55 -7.90 -6.65
C CYS A 68 1.93 -6.48 -7.06
N PRO A 69 3.22 -6.12 -6.96
CA PRO A 69 3.70 -4.84 -7.49
C PRO A 69 3.45 -4.79 -9.01
N THR A 70 2.93 -3.66 -9.48
CA THR A 70 2.67 -3.44 -10.92
C THR A 70 3.96 -3.32 -11.72
N ASN A 71 5.00 -2.73 -11.11
CA ASN A 71 6.35 -2.69 -11.64
C ASN A 71 7.38 -3.00 -10.54
N ARG A 72 8.09 -4.13 -10.66
CA ARG A 72 9.08 -4.58 -9.66
C ARG A 72 10.34 -3.74 -9.60
N THR A 73 10.63 -2.92 -10.60
CA THR A 73 11.80 -2.02 -10.56
C THR A 73 11.48 -0.71 -9.82
N GLN A 74 10.20 -0.39 -9.63
CA GLN A 74 9.75 0.84 -8.99
C GLN A 74 9.04 0.59 -7.67
N VAL A 75 8.39 -0.57 -7.50
CA VAL A 75 7.61 -0.91 -6.32
C VAL A 75 8.16 -2.16 -5.67
N THR A 76 8.50 -2.04 -4.38
CA THR A 76 8.98 -3.12 -3.53
C THR A 76 7.96 -3.37 -2.43
N VAL A 77 7.58 -4.63 -2.21
CA VAL A 77 6.72 -5.02 -1.09
C VAL A 77 7.62 -5.65 -0.05
N GLU A 78 7.91 -4.94 1.04
CA GLU A 78 8.77 -5.45 2.11
C GLU A 78 8.03 -6.41 3.05
N GLU A 79 6.73 -6.21 3.24
CA GLU A 79 5.93 -7.03 4.17
C GLU A 79 4.48 -7.14 3.67
N SER A 80 3.97 -8.36 3.47
CA SER A 80 2.57 -8.62 3.12
C SER A 80 2.25 -10.11 3.31
N GLY A 81 1.24 -10.43 4.11
CA GLY A 81 0.83 -11.82 4.38
C GLY A 81 1.70 -12.58 5.38
N SER A 82 2.51 -11.87 6.17
CA SER A 82 3.39 -12.45 7.20
C SER A 82 3.06 -12.02 8.62
N SER A 83 2.39 -10.88 8.80
CA SER A 83 1.99 -10.36 10.11
C SER A 83 0.70 -9.53 10.00
N LEU A 84 0.27 -8.91 11.11
CA LEU A 84 -0.80 -7.89 11.11
C LEU A 84 -0.34 -6.53 10.56
N ARG A 85 0.86 -6.48 9.98
CA ARG A 85 1.44 -5.31 9.32
C ARG A 85 1.72 -5.64 7.86
N ALA A 86 1.65 -4.61 7.03
CA ALA A 86 2.08 -4.68 5.65
C ALA A 86 2.78 -3.38 5.25
N ARG A 87 3.82 -3.50 4.43
CA ARG A 87 4.72 -2.42 4.05
C ARG A 87 5.11 -2.54 2.59
N PHE A 88 5.11 -1.42 1.89
CA PHE A 88 5.65 -1.32 0.54
C PHE A 88 6.29 0.04 0.33
N SER A 89 7.25 0.09 -0.58
CA SER A 89 7.89 1.31 -1.04
C SER A 89 7.74 1.46 -2.56
N ALA A 90 7.65 2.71 -3.01
CA ALA A 90 7.46 3.06 -4.41
C ALA A 90 8.37 4.23 -4.80
N ALA A 91 9.37 3.95 -5.64
CA ALA A 91 10.25 4.92 -6.27
C ALA A 91 9.67 5.36 -7.63
N LEU A 92 8.50 5.98 -7.59
CA LEU A 92 7.82 6.50 -8.76
C LEU A 92 7.19 7.87 -8.49
N GLN A 93 7.20 8.71 -9.50
CA GLN A 93 6.52 10.00 -9.45
C GLN A 93 5.20 9.89 -10.21
N VAL A 94 4.11 10.18 -9.51
CA VAL A 94 2.80 10.32 -10.15
C VAL A 94 2.68 11.72 -10.75
N ASP A 95 2.18 11.81 -11.98
CA ASP A 95 1.96 13.08 -12.68
C ASP A 95 0.63 13.73 -12.23
N TYR A 96 0.54 13.98 -10.93
CA TYR A 96 -0.57 14.68 -10.30
C TYR A 96 -0.01 15.81 -9.45
N ARG A 97 -0.66 16.98 -9.48
CA ARG A 97 -0.31 18.10 -8.58
C ARG A 97 -0.35 17.68 -7.10
N TYR A 98 -1.38 16.92 -6.75
CA TYR A 98 -1.51 16.21 -5.49
C TYR A 98 -2.31 14.93 -5.73
N PHE A 99 -2.19 13.96 -4.83
CA PHE A 99 -2.89 12.70 -4.92
C PHE A 99 -3.28 12.14 -3.55
N PHE A 100 -4.27 11.27 -3.54
CA PHE A 100 -4.62 10.41 -2.42
C PHE A 100 -4.16 9.00 -2.75
N LEU A 101 -3.50 8.36 -1.79
CA LEU A 101 -3.13 6.96 -1.89
C LEU A 101 -4.23 6.13 -1.23
N HIS A 102 -4.79 5.20 -1.99
CA HIS A 102 -5.80 4.25 -1.55
C HIS A 102 -5.18 2.86 -1.49
N CYS A 103 -5.44 2.12 -0.42
CA CYS A 103 -5.06 0.71 -0.30
C CYS A 103 -6.25 -0.12 0.16
N SER A 104 -6.56 -1.17 -0.60
CA SER A 104 -7.42 -2.27 -0.17
C SER A 104 -6.58 -3.37 0.45
N LEU A 105 -7.11 -3.96 1.51
CA LEU A 105 -6.45 -5.00 2.30
C LEU A 105 -7.34 -6.23 2.35
N SER A 106 -6.74 -7.38 2.59
CA SER A 106 -7.49 -8.58 2.92
C SER A 106 -6.86 -9.30 4.10
N LEU A 107 -7.70 -9.90 4.95
CA LEU A 107 -7.25 -10.79 6.00
C LEU A 107 -7.13 -12.21 5.44
N CYS A 108 -5.96 -12.80 5.61
CA CYS A 108 -5.67 -14.18 5.22
C CYS A 108 -5.45 -15.03 6.45
N ASP A 109 -6.11 -16.19 6.51
CA ASP A 109 -5.93 -17.18 7.57
C ASP A 109 -4.73 -18.08 7.24
N GLN A 110 -3.66 -17.95 8.03
CA GLN A 110 -2.41 -18.69 7.82
C GLN A 110 -2.56 -20.20 8.03
N ARG A 111 -3.63 -20.64 8.70
CA ARG A 111 -3.88 -22.06 8.96
C ARG A 111 -4.54 -22.78 7.79
N SER A 112 -5.27 -22.06 6.94
CA SER A 112 -6.05 -22.64 5.85
C SER A 112 -5.34 -22.56 4.50
N SER A 113 -4.48 -21.54 4.30
CA SER A 113 -3.92 -21.26 2.99
C SER A 113 -2.56 -20.53 3.06
N SER A 114 -1.85 -20.52 1.94
CA SER A 114 -0.64 -19.70 1.80
C SER A 114 -1.02 -18.24 1.62
N CYS A 115 -0.62 -17.39 2.57
CA CYS A 115 -0.92 -15.96 2.58
C CYS A 115 0.09 -15.10 1.81
N THR A 116 1.25 -15.68 1.44
CA THR A 116 2.29 -14.96 0.70
C THR A 116 1.93 -14.92 -0.78
N PRO A 117 1.77 -13.74 -1.40
CA PRO A 117 1.40 -13.65 -2.80
C PRO A 117 2.52 -14.15 -3.71
N VAL A 118 2.20 -15.10 -4.60
CA VAL A 118 3.12 -15.56 -5.64
C VAL A 118 2.96 -14.67 -6.88
N CYS A 119 3.88 -13.73 -7.02
CA CYS A 119 3.97 -12.90 -8.20
C CYS A 119 4.79 -13.64 -9.27
N SER A 120 4.13 -14.51 -10.05
CA SER A 120 4.62 -14.94 -11.36
C SER A 120 3.96 -14.06 -12.42
N GLY A 121 4.60 -13.75 -13.54
CA GLY A 121 4.05 -12.84 -14.56
C GLY A 121 2.69 -13.26 -15.16
N ARG A 122 2.14 -14.42 -14.76
CA ARG A 122 0.76 -14.82 -15.05
C ARG A 122 -0.17 -14.38 -13.92
N LYS A 123 -1.28 -13.74 -14.31
CA LYS A 123 -2.37 -13.37 -13.39
C LYS A 123 -2.87 -14.62 -12.66
N SER A 124 -2.54 -14.74 -11.37
CA SER A 124 -2.96 -15.87 -10.54
C SER A 124 -4.48 -15.80 -10.34
N ARG A 125 -5.18 -16.92 -10.58
CA ARG A 125 -6.59 -17.08 -10.22
C ARG A 125 -6.64 -17.29 -8.70
N SER A 126 -6.90 -16.25 -7.93
CA SER A 126 -7.02 -16.41 -6.47
C SER A 126 -8.30 -17.16 -6.11
N VAL A 127 -8.17 -18.16 -5.24
CA VAL A 127 -9.30 -18.77 -4.53
C VAL A 127 -9.79 -17.76 -3.49
N SER A 128 -11.07 -17.44 -3.53
CA SER A 128 -11.74 -16.34 -2.82
C SER A 128 -12.09 -16.65 -1.37
N ASP A 129 -11.12 -17.02 -0.53
CA ASP A 129 -11.35 -17.21 0.93
C ASP A 129 -10.78 -16.07 1.78
N THR A 130 -10.71 -14.86 1.24
CA THR A 130 -10.20 -13.68 1.96
C THR A 130 -11.27 -12.63 2.14
N VAL A 131 -11.47 -12.17 3.39
CA VAL A 131 -12.35 -11.04 3.69
C VAL A 131 -11.71 -9.76 3.14
N LEU A 132 -12.40 -9.09 2.21
CA LEU A 132 -11.95 -7.82 1.63
C LEU A 132 -12.31 -6.68 2.59
N LEU A 133 -11.31 -5.92 3.00
CA LEU A 133 -11.50 -4.70 3.77
C LEU A 133 -11.77 -3.53 2.83
N LYS A 134 -12.62 -2.59 3.27
CA LYS A 134 -12.86 -1.34 2.54
C LYS A 134 -11.54 -0.61 2.31
N PRO A 135 -11.30 -0.03 1.12
CA PRO A 135 -10.10 0.74 0.86
C PRO A 135 -9.95 1.87 1.88
N ILE A 136 -8.75 2.01 2.42
CA ILE A 136 -8.36 3.13 3.27
C ILE A 136 -7.54 4.12 2.46
N ALA A 137 -7.69 5.41 2.74
CA ALA A 137 -7.03 6.48 2.02
C ALA A 137 -6.10 7.30 2.92
N ILE A 138 -5.02 7.84 2.35
CA ILE A 138 -4.17 8.85 2.98
C ILE A 138 -3.83 9.94 1.95
N GLY A 139 -3.82 11.19 2.40
CA GLY A 139 -3.49 12.35 1.58
C GLY A 139 -4.22 13.61 2.05
N PRO A 140 -4.08 14.71 1.31
CA PRO A 140 -3.37 14.81 0.03
C PRO A 140 -1.84 14.71 0.18
N ILE A 141 -1.19 14.16 -0.85
CA ILE A 141 0.25 14.03 -0.98
C ILE A 141 0.69 14.81 -2.21
N SER A 142 1.74 15.62 -2.11
CA SER A 142 2.30 16.36 -3.25
C SER A 142 3.82 16.25 -3.27
N TRP A 143 4.39 16.38 -4.47
CA TRP A 143 5.83 16.42 -4.67
C TRP A 143 6.31 17.86 -4.60
N ALA A 144 7.23 18.14 -3.68
CA ALA A 144 7.84 19.46 -3.53
C ALA A 144 9.33 19.39 -3.87
N GLN A 145 9.86 20.47 -4.47
CA GLN A 145 11.30 20.66 -4.52
C GLN A 145 11.82 20.75 -3.08
N SER A 146 12.89 20.03 -2.76
CA SER A 146 13.58 20.24 -1.49
C SER A 146 14.06 21.69 -1.45
N LEU A 147 13.61 22.45 -0.47
CA LEU A 147 14.26 23.71 -0.10
C LEU A 147 15.56 23.31 0.60
N GLU A 148 16.65 23.25 -0.15
CA GLU A 148 18.01 23.34 0.42
C GLU A 148 18.26 24.77 0.90
#